data_AF-A0A6V8NP81-F1
#
_entry.id   AF-A0A6V8NP81-F1
#
_cell.length_a   1.000
_cell.length_b   1.000
_cell.length_c   1.000
_cell.angle_alpha   90.00
_cell.angle_beta   90.00
_cell.angle_gamma   90.00
#
_symmetry.space_group_name_H-M   'P 1'
#
loop_
_entity.id
_entity.type
_entity.pdbx_description
1 polymer ?
#
loop_
_entity_poly.entity_id
_entity_poly.type
_entity_poly.pdbx_seq_one_letter_code
_entity_poly.pdbx_strand_id
1 'polypeptide(L)'
;VGDFRAMWQEAAAGLVRLLTGIPNGESRLLLVHNPDFTEMLPEGRIDLALCGHTHGGQVRLPFIGPPVVPSCFGQKYASGLVRGPSTLVYINRGIGLISPPVRFNCRPEITLLHLKYHRENG
;
A
#
# COMPACT_ATOMS: atom_id res chain seq x y z
N VAL A 1 9.00 13.99 13.83
CA VAL A 1 8.03 13.41 12.88
C VAL A 1 6.84 14.35 12.90
N GLY A 2 6.52 14.99 11.77
CA GLY A 2 5.32 15.83 11.69
C GLY A 2 4.06 15.01 11.96
N ASP A 3 2.93 15.67 12.21
CA ASP A 3 1.67 14.96 12.37
C ASP A 3 1.34 14.17 11.09
N PHE A 4 1.59 12.86 11.15
CA PHE A 4 1.36 11.91 10.07
C PHE A 4 -0.07 12.01 9.53
N ARG A 5 -1.05 12.24 10.41
CA ARG A 5 -2.44 12.38 10.01
C ARG A 5 -2.68 13.71 9.34
N ALA A 6 -2.06 14.79 9.80
CA ALA A 6 -2.18 16.11 9.17
C ALA A 6 -1.73 16.10 7.70
N MET A 7 -0.66 15.37 7.38
CA MET A 7 -0.14 15.25 6.01
C MET A 7 -1.18 14.71 5.01
N TRP A 8 -2.13 13.91 5.48
CA TRP A 8 -3.05 13.15 4.62
C TRP A 8 -4.52 13.60 4.73
N GLN A 9 -4.85 14.60 5.54
CA GLN A 9 -6.24 15.00 5.79
C GLN A 9 -7.01 15.36 4.50
N GLU A 10 -6.42 16.19 3.65
CA GLU A 10 -7.07 16.64 2.41
C GLU A 10 -7.30 15.46 1.44
N ALA A 11 -6.31 14.59 1.29
CA ALA A 11 -6.42 13.39 0.46
C ALA A 11 -7.50 12.43 0.99
N ALA A 12 -7.57 12.24 2.31
CA ALA A 12 -8.59 11.42 2.95
C ALA A 12 -10.00 11.98 2.73
N ALA A 13 -10.18 13.30 2.91
CA ALA A 13 -11.47 13.96 2.67
C ALA A 13 -11.91 13.85 1.20
N GLY A 14 -10.98 14.06 0.26
CA GLY A 14 -11.22 13.88 -1.17
C GLY A 14 -11.63 12.45 -1.53
N LEU A 15 -10.95 11.46 -0.96
CA LEU A 15 -11.26 10.05 -1.18
C LEU A 15 -12.65 9.69 -0.64
N VAL A 16 -13.02 10.15 0.56
CA VAL A 16 -14.37 9.92 1.11
C VAL A 16 -15.44 10.45 0.17
N ARG A 17 -15.26 11.66 -0.36
CA ARG A 17 -16.19 12.25 -1.33
C ARG A 17 -16.29 11.42 -2.61
N LEU A 18 -15.18 10.95 -3.16
CA LEU A 18 -15.20 10.06 -4.34
C LEU A 18 -15.95 8.76 -4.05
N LEU A 19 -15.67 8.14 -2.90
CA LEU A 19 -16.30 6.89 -2.52
C LEU A 19 -17.81 7.02 -2.37
N THR A 20 -18.35 8.17 -1.89
CA THR A 20 -19.80 8.38 -1.75
C THR A 20 -20.59 8.20 -3.05
N GLY A 21 -19.97 8.43 -4.22
CA GLY A 21 -20.61 8.22 -5.51
C GLY A 21 -20.60 6.78 -6.02
N ILE A 22 -19.89 5.86 -5.33
CA ILE A 22 -19.73 4.48 -5.76
C ILE A 22 -20.75 3.59 -5.03
N PRO A 23 -21.64 2.87 -5.75
CA PRO A 23 -22.60 1.94 -5.15
C PRO A 23 -21.94 0.89 -4.26
N ASN A 24 -22.66 0.43 -3.24
CA ASN A 24 -22.24 -0.70 -2.41
C ASN A 24 -22.22 -2.00 -3.23
N GLY A 25 -21.26 -2.89 -2.94
CA GLY A 25 -21.08 -4.16 -3.67
C GLY A 25 -20.17 -4.09 -4.89
N GLU A 26 -19.83 -2.89 -5.37
CA GLU A 26 -18.85 -2.72 -6.45
C GLU A 26 -17.42 -2.97 -5.95
N SER A 27 -16.60 -3.62 -6.78
CA SER A 27 -15.17 -3.83 -6.51
C SER A 27 -14.39 -2.52 -6.64
N ARG A 28 -13.57 -2.20 -5.64
CA ARG A 28 -12.87 -0.91 -5.53
C ARG A 28 -11.39 -1.13 -5.27
N LEU A 29 -10.58 -0.78 -6.27
CA LEU A 29 -9.13 -0.77 -6.19
C LEU A 29 -8.63 0.64 -5.95
N LEU A 30 -7.79 0.84 -4.94
CA LEU A 30 -7.13 2.11 -4.68
C LEU A 30 -5.69 2.07 -5.17
N LEU A 31 -5.29 3.06 -5.96
CA LEU A 31 -3.88 3.33 -6.26
C LEU A 31 -3.41 4.46 -5.34
N VAL A 32 -2.44 4.18 -4.47
CA VAL A 32 -1.86 5.21 -3.59
C VAL A 32 -0.38 4.94 -3.41
N HIS A 33 0.47 5.96 -3.58
CA HIS A 33 1.92 5.73 -3.58
C HIS A 33 2.42 5.21 -2.22
N ASN A 34 2.09 5.90 -1.13
CA ASN A 34 2.56 5.57 0.22
C ASN A 34 1.55 4.67 0.96
N PRO A 35 1.94 3.46 1.39
CA PRO A 35 1.04 2.53 2.09
C PRO A 35 0.60 3.05 3.46
N ASP A 36 1.31 3.99 4.09
CA ASP A 36 0.90 4.51 5.39
C ASP A 36 -0.48 5.18 5.31
N PHE A 37 -0.83 5.81 4.18
CA PHE A 37 -2.16 6.40 3.97
C PHE A 37 -3.30 5.39 4.19
N THR A 38 -3.02 4.09 4.00
CA THR A 38 -4.02 3.03 4.16
C THR A 38 -4.54 2.89 5.60
N GLU A 39 -3.81 3.46 6.57
CA GLU A 39 -4.17 3.48 8.00
C GLU A 39 -5.29 4.46 8.32
N MET A 40 -5.67 5.32 7.35
CA MET A 40 -6.73 6.31 7.48
C MET A 40 -7.94 6.00 6.59
N LEU A 41 -7.96 4.83 5.93
CA LEU A 41 -9.02 4.49 5.00
C LEU A 41 -10.32 4.14 5.71
N PRO A 42 -11.48 4.61 5.19
CA PRO A 42 -12.78 4.27 5.75
C PRO A 42 -13.06 2.77 5.62
N GLU A 43 -13.65 2.18 6.65
CA GLU A 43 -13.99 0.76 6.70
C GLU A 43 -14.97 0.33 5.59
N GLY A 44 -14.73 -0.85 5.00
CA GLY A 44 -15.65 -1.49 4.06
C GLY A 44 -15.84 -0.78 2.72
N ARG A 45 -14.97 0.18 2.39
CA ARG A 45 -15.08 0.97 1.14
C ARG A 45 -14.01 0.67 0.10
N ILE A 46 -12.98 -0.09 0.44
CA ILE A 46 -11.86 -0.39 -0.47
C ILE A 46 -11.49 -1.86 -0.28
N ASP A 47 -11.42 -2.61 -1.37
CA ASP A 47 -11.17 -4.05 -1.31
C ASP A 47 -9.67 -4.37 -1.37
N LEU A 48 -8.91 -3.56 -2.12
CA LEU A 48 -7.46 -3.68 -2.23
C LEU A 48 -6.82 -2.33 -2.56
N ALA A 49 -5.80 -1.96 -1.77
CA ALA A 49 -4.92 -0.83 -2.06
C ALA A 49 -3.60 -1.32 -2.66
N LEU A 50 -3.19 -0.73 -3.78
CA LEU A 50 -1.91 -0.99 -4.43
C LEU A 50 -0.96 0.18 -4.18
N CYS A 51 0.18 -0.14 -3.58
CA CYS A 51 1.14 0.81 -3.05
C CYS A 51 2.56 0.52 -3.52
N GLY A 52 3.43 1.52 -3.34
CA GLY A 52 4.86 1.42 -3.53
C GLY A 52 5.58 2.09 -2.36
N HIS A 53 6.37 3.12 -2.66
CA HIS A 53 7.06 4.01 -1.71
C HIS A 53 8.18 3.39 -0.87
N THR A 54 8.04 2.16 -0.38
CA THR A 54 8.98 1.61 0.59
C THR A 54 10.21 0.95 -0.02
N HIS A 55 10.20 0.70 -1.33
CA HIS A 55 11.28 0.02 -2.07
C HIS A 55 11.71 -1.33 -1.46
N GLY A 56 10.85 -1.98 -0.65
CA GLY A 56 11.23 -3.19 0.09
C GLY A 56 12.23 -2.97 1.23
N GLY A 57 12.46 -1.70 1.62
CA GLY A 57 13.57 -1.25 2.47
C GLY A 57 14.92 -1.10 1.74
N GLN A 58 14.95 -1.41 0.44
CA GLN A 58 16.10 -1.36 -0.49
C GLN A 58 17.29 -2.28 -0.16
N VAL A 59 17.66 -2.40 1.11
CA VAL A 59 18.70 -3.29 1.65
C VAL A 59 18.02 -4.28 2.59
N ARG A 60 18.24 -5.58 2.37
CA ARG A 60 17.68 -6.65 3.23
C ARG A 60 18.78 -7.56 3.74
N LEU A 61 18.97 -7.59 5.05
CA LEU A 61 19.94 -8.46 5.67
C LEU A 61 19.40 -9.90 5.73
N PRO A 62 20.25 -10.92 5.52
CA PRO A 62 19.87 -12.31 5.76
C PRO A 62 19.28 -12.48 7.17
N PHE A 63 18.20 -13.25 7.30
CA PHE A 63 17.50 -13.57 8.55
C PHE A 63 16.80 -12.41 9.30
N ILE A 64 17.20 -11.16 9.09
CA ILE A 64 16.68 -9.98 9.81
C ILE A 64 15.67 -9.19 8.96
N GLY A 65 15.83 -9.17 7.64
CA GLY A 65 15.02 -8.33 6.76
C GLY A 65 15.58 -6.91 6.58
N PRO A 66 14.76 -5.92 6.17
CA PRO A 66 15.23 -4.56 5.95
C PRO A 66 15.43 -3.82 7.28
N PRO A 67 16.62 -3.27 7.57
CA PRO A 67 16.85 -2.52 8.81
C PRO A 67 16.08 -1.18 8.82
N VAL A 68 15.82 -0.61 7.65
CA VAL A 68 15.11 0.65 7.48
C VAL A 68 13.99 0.44 6.46
N VAL A 69 12.79 0.90 6.81
CA VAL A 69 11.63 0.95 5.92
C VAL A 69 11.08 2.38 6.01
N PRO A 70 10.94 3.12 4.91
CA PRO A 70 10.42 4.48 4.94
C PRO A 70 8.89 4.43 5.07
N SER A 71 8.44 4.12 6.28
CA SER A 71 7.04 3.99 6.68
C SER A 71 6.92 4.28 8.17
N CYS A 72 5.89 5.02 8.58
CA CYS A 72 5.54 5.22 9.99
C CYS A 72 5.16 3.92 10.70
N PHE A 73 4.85 2.85 9.96
CA PHE A 73 4.45 1.54 10.46
C PHE A 73 5.53 0.47 10.20
N GLY A 74 6.72 0.89 9.74
CA GLY A 74 7.91 0.07 9.63
C GLY A 74 7.70 -1.21 8.81
N GLN A 75 8.08 -2.35 9.39
CA GLN A 75 8.10 -3.64 8.71
C GLN A 75 6.75 -4.07 8.13
N LYS A 76 5.63 -3.60 8.72
CA LYS A 76 4.27 -3.89 8.22
C LYS A 76 4.14 -3.56 6.74
N TYR A 77 4.73 -2.44 6.31
CA TYR A 77 4.63 -1.96 4.93
C TYR A 77 5.91 -2.11 4.13
N ALA A 78 6.80 -3.02 4.54
CA ALA A 78 8.03 -3.28 3.81
C ALA A 78 7.78 -3.75 2.37
N SER A 79 6.95 -4.76 2.15
CA SER A 79 6.66 -5.31 0.81
C SER A 79 5.60 -6.40 0.85
N GLY A 80 4.95 -6.66 -0.29
CA GLY A 80 4.03 -7.79 -0.48
C GLY A 80 2.60 -7.49 -0.08
N LEU A 81 1.77 -8.52 0.01
CA LEU A 81 0.38 -8.41 0.44
C LEU A 81 0.29 -8.47 1.97
N VAL A 82 -0.31 -7.44 2.57
CA VAL A 82 -0.50 -7.32 4.01
C VAL A 82 -1.91 -6.86 4.35
N ARG A 83 -2.28 -6.95 5.62
CA ARG A 83 -3.58 -6.48 6.13
C ARG A 83 -3.43 -5.08 6.72
N GLY A 84 -4.07 -4.10 6.09
CA GLY A 84 -4.32 -2.78 6.68
C GLY A 84 -5.49 -2.86 7.67
N PRO A 85 -5.82 -1.75 8.37
CA PRO A 85 -6.93 -1.74 9.33
C PRO A 85 -8.28 -2.08 8.68
N SER A 86 -8.53 -1.52 7.50
CA SER A 86 -9.83 -1.61 6.82
C SER A 86 -9.81 -2.35 5.48
N THR A 87 -8.63 -2.68 4.94
CA THR A 87 -8.48 -3.25 3.60
C THR A 87 -7.21 -4.10 3.45
N LEU A 88 -7.11 -4.86 2.37
CA LEU A 88 -5.85 -5.48 1.95
C LEU A 88 -4.95 -4.43 1.29
N VAL A 89 -3.64 -4.55 1.51
CA VAL A 89 -2.65 -3.62 0.98
C VAL A 89 -1.54 -4.40 0.31
N TYR A 90 -1.31 -4.16 -0.98
CA TYR A 90 -0.19 -4.73 -1.72
C TYR A 90 0.90 -3.67 -1.90
N ILE A 91 2.11 -3.94 -1.43
CA ILE A 91 3.26 -3.02 -1.51
C ILE A 91 4.28 -3.60 -2.49
N ASN A 92 4.38 -2.99 -3.67
CA ASN A 92 5.37 -3.37 -4.67
C ASN A 92 6.76 -2.78 -4.31
N ARG A 93 7.82 -3.54 -4.54
CA ARG A 93 9.22 -3.14 -4.23
C ARG A 93 9.84 -2.17 -5.23
N GLY A 94 9.14 -1.90 -6.32
CA GLY A 94 9.55 -1.07 -7.44
C GLY A 94 10.73 -1.65 -8.21
N ILE A 95 11.06 -0.95 -9.30
CA ILE A 95 12.26 -1.21 -10.10
C ILE A 95 13.39 -0.19 -9.83
N GLY A 96 13.05 0.98 -9.31
CA GLY A 96 13.98 2.09 -9.06
C GLY A 96 14.63 2.09 -7.69
N LEU A 97 15.43 3.11 -7.42
CA LEU A 97 16.16 3.34 -6.17
C LEU A 97 15.79 4.70 -5.56
N ILE A 98 15.86 4.80 -4.24
CA ILE A 98 15.86 6.07 -3.50
C ILE A 98 17.26 6.32 -2.93
N SER A 99 17.54 7.54 -2.48
CA SER A 99 18.82 7.87 -1.86
C SER A 99 18.99 7.15 -0.51
N PRO A 100 20.16 6.54 -0.24
CA PRO A 100 21.30 6.35 -1.15
C PRO A 100 21.01 5.24 -2.17
N PRO A 101 21.49 5.32 -3.43
CA PRO A 101 21.10 4.43 -4.52
C PRO A 101 21.76 3.03 -4.43
N VAL A 102 21.46 2.29 -3.35
CA VAL A 102 22.04 0.98 -3.04
C VAL A 102 20.91 -0.02 -2.82
N ARG A 103 20.88 -1.08 -3.62
CA ARG A 103 19.92 -2.18 -3.47
C ARG A 103 20.64 -3.50 -3.25
N PHE A 104 20.47 -4.06 -2.07
CA PHE A 104 21.12 -5.30 -1.67
C PHE A 104 20.09 -6.30 -1.18
N ASN A 105 20.07 -7.50 -1.78
CA ASN A 105 19.15 -8.58 -1.44
C ASN A 105 17.65 -8.19 -1.43
N CYS A 106 17.29 -7.13 -2.17
CA CYS A 106 15.92 -6.69 -2.39
C CYS A 106 15.65 -6.68 -3.90
N ARG A 107 15.32 -7.83 -4.49
CA ARG A 107 15.13 -7.96 -5.93
C ARG A 107 14.01 -7.01 -6.43
N PRO A 108 14.22 -6.28 -7.55
CA PRO A 108 13.16 -5.54 -8.24
C PRO A 108 11.96 -6.41 -8.58
N GLU A 109 10.79 -5.79 -8.70
CA GLU A 109 9.53 -6.51 -8.87
C GLU A 109 8.61 -5.84 -9.89
N ILE A 110 8.06 -6.65 -10.79
CA ILE A 110 6.92 -6.29 -11.65
C ILE A 110 5.80 -7.27 -11.30
N THR A 111 4.67 -6.74 -10.84
CA THR A 111 3.53 -7.55 -10.38
C THR A 111 2.47 -7.62 -11.47
N LEU A 112 1.98 -8.83 -11.74
CA LEU A 112 0.82 -9.09 -12.58
C LEU A 112 -0.36 -9.50 -11.70
N LEU A 113 -1.39 -8.65 -11.61
CA LEU A 113 -2.61 -8.93 -10.84
C LEU A 113 -3.72 -9.35 -11.80
N HIS A 114 -4.28 -10.54 -11.58
CA HIS A 114 -5.40 -11.06 -12.36
C HIS A 114 -6.70 -10.85 -11.60
N LEU A 115 -7.51 -9.89 -12.05
CA LEU A 115 -8.86 -9.73 -11.54
C LEU A 115 -9.76 -10.78 -12.19
N LYS A 116 -10.40 -11.61 -11.36
CA LYS A 116 -11.39 -12.59 -11.82
C LYS A 116 -12.76 -12.15 -11.35
N TYR A 117 -13.70 -12.05 -12.29
CA TYR A 117 -15.09 -11.89 -11.95
C TYR A 117 -15.64 -13.20 -11.39
N HIS A 118 -16.22 -13.15 -10.20
CA HIS A 118 -16.94 -14.28 -9.61
C HIS A 118 -18.43 -13.96 -9.66
N ARG A 119 -19.20 -14.73 -10.44
CA ARG A 119 -20.66 -14.73 -10.32
C ARG A 119 -21.02 -15.66 -9.19
N GLU A 120 -21.63 -15.16 -8.13
CA GLU A 120 -22.45 -16.03 -7.30
C GLU A 120 -23.61 -16.50 -8.18
N ASN A 121 -23.66 -17.80 -8.47
CA ASN A 121 -24.87 -18.41 -9.02
C ASN A 121 -25.91 -18.37 -7.90
N GLY A 122 -27.06 -17.75 -8.19
CA GLY A 122 -28.20 -17.68 -7.25
C GLY A 122 -28.75 -19.05 -6.87
#